data_AF-A0A978T9R7-F1
#
_entry.id   AF-A0A978T9R7-F1
#
_cell.length_a   1.000
_cell.length_b   1.000
_cell.length_c   1.000
_cell.angle_alpha   90.00
_cell.angle_beta   90.00
_cell.angle_gamma   90.00
#
_symmetry.space_group_name_H-M   'P 1'
#
loop_
_entity.id
_entity.type
_entity.pdbx_description
1 polymer ?
#
loop_
_entity_poly.entity_id
_entity_poly.type
_entity_poly.pdbx_seq_one_letter_code
_entity_poly.pdbx_strand_id
1 'polypeptide(L)'
;MNHERVGNLSTLAPCLVDTGVVVNKADMLRLLQDLGQVSYSHLEDNVALSTGQGMVMEVFADPQQATLVANHTLYINVHSFDYLEMGKGDGEQSHFDLVQDNRRLRLVPLSDPIKDHLSRSVNTAAFEAMVADALSASWDACLDDDRNFFE
;
A
#
# COMPACT_ATOMS: atom_id res chain seq x y z
N MET A 1 -3.88 -38.11 -37.90
CA MET A 1 -4.53 -37.28 -36.85
C MET A 1 -3.55 -37.21 -35.69
N ASN A 2 -2.64 -36.24 -35.72
CA ASN A 2 -1.69 -36.03 -34.64
C ASN A 2 -2.23 -34.90 -33.79
N HIS A 3 -2.72 -35.22 -32.59
CA HIS A 3 -2.93 -34.23 -31.55
C HIS A 3 -1.55 -33.77 -31.09
N GLU A 4 -1.01 -32.75 -31.76
CA GLU A 4 0.07 -31.96 -31.21
C GLU A 4 -0.45 -31.34 -29.92
N ARG A 5 0.02 -31.91 -28.80
CA ARG A 5 -0.13 -31.31 -27.48
C ARG A 5 0.45 -29.91 -27.58
N VAL A 6 -0.41 -28.89 -27.53
CA VAL A 6 -0.01 -27.51 -27.29
C VAL A 6 0.70 -27.52 -25.95
N GLY A 7 2.03 -27.65 -26.01
CA GLY A 7 2.90 -27.59 -24.85
C GLY A 7 2.63 -26.27 -24.14
N ASN A 8 2.59 -26.33 -22.81
CA ASN A 8 2.46 -25.18 -21.92
C ASN A 8 3.30 -24.01 -22.43
N LEU A 9 2.69 -23.09 -23.17
CA LEU A 9 3.24 -21.76 -23.38
C LEU A 9 3.12 -21.10 -22.01
N SER A 10 4.18 -21.22 -21.19
CA SER A 10 4.30 -20.45 -19.96
C SER A 10 4.32 -18.98 -20.38
N THR A 11 3.15 -18.36 -20.41
CA THR A 11 3.01 -16.93 -20.65
C THR A 11 3.75 -16.25 -19.51
N LEU A 12 4.82 -15.55 -19.85
CA LEU A 12 5.58 -14.76 -18.90
C LEU A 12 4.62 -13.79 -18.20
N ALA A 13 4.85 -13.55 -16.91
CA ALA A 13 4.10 -12.53 -16.19
C ALA A 13 4.27 -11.17 -16.90
N PRO A 14 3.21 -10.36 -17.00
CA PRO A 14 3.27 -9.07 -17.67
C PRO A 14 4.20 -8.11 -16.93
N CYS A 15 4.86 -7.23 -17.69
CA CYS A 15 5.61 -6.10 -17.16
C CYS A 15 4.84 -4.82 -17.48
N LEU A 16 4.35 -4.14 -16.43
CA LEU A 16 3.61 -2.89 -16.55
C LEU A 16 4.48 -1.75 -15.99
N VAL A 17 4.57 -0.65 -16.73
CA VAL A 17 5.36 0.53 -16.36
C VAL A 17 4.49 1.76 -16.53
N ASP A 18 4.27 2.48 -15.43
CA ASP A 18 3.49 3.72 -15.29
C ASP A 18 1.99 3.65 -15.62
N THR A 19 1.62 2.86 -16.62
CA THR A 19 0.27 2.72 -17.12
C THR A 19 -0.05 1.25 -17.39
N GLY A 20 -1.32 0.90 -17.27
CA GLY A 20 -1.79 -0.45 -17.55
C GLY A 20 -2.92 -0.89 -16.65
N VAL A 21 -3.47 -2.07 -16.96
CA VAL A 21 -4.60 -2.65 -16.23
C VAL A 21 -4.11 -3.85 -15.41
N VAL A 22 -4.42 -3.84 -14.12
CA VAL A 22 -4.06 -4.86 -13.14
C VAL A 22 -5.33 -5.56 -12.68
N VAL A 23 -5.47 -6.82 -13.06
CA VAL A 23 -6.64 -7.66 -12.71
C VAL A 23 -6.30 -8.61 -11.54
N ASN A 24 -5.01 -8.92 -11.35
CA ASN A 24 -4.57 -9.78 -10.27
C ASN A 24 -4.70 -9.07 -8.92
N LYS A 25 -5.47 -9.66 -7.99
CA LYS A 25 -5.75 -9.06 -6.66
C LYS A 25 -4.51 -8.89 -5.80
N ALA A 26 -3.55 -9.80 -5.87
CA ALA A 26 -2.29 -9.68 -5.12
C ALA A 26 -1.45 -8.51 -5.64
N ASP A 27 -1.43 -8.29 -6.96
CA ASP A 27 -0.73 -7.15 -7.55
C ASP A 27 -1.45 -5.82 -7.27
N MET A 28 -2.79 -5.80 -7.28
CA MET A 28 -3.57 -4.64 -6.82
C MET A 28 -3.23 -4.28 -5.37
N LEU A 29 -3.17 -5.28 -4.47
CA LEU A 29 -2.83 -5.08 -3.06
C LEU A 29 -1.43 -4.47 -2.92
N ARG A 30 -0.43 -5.04 -3.61
CA ARG A 30 0.95 -4.53 -3.60
C ARG A 30 1.06 -3.08 -4.08
N LEU A 31 0.29 -2.67 -5.09
CA LEU A 31 0.32 -1.30 -5.60
C LEU A 31 -0.28 -0.29 -4.63
N LEU A 32 -1.30 -0.71 -3.88
CA LEU A 32 -2.07 0.18 -3.03
C LEU A 32 -1.56 0.22 -1.57
N GLN A 33 -0.89 -0.83 -1.09
CA GLN A 33 -0.44 -0.95 0.31
C GLN A 33 0.51 0.17 0.75
N ASP A 34 1.27 0.72 -0.20
CA ASP A 34 2.29 1.74 0.05
C ASP A 34 1.74 3.17 -0.12
N LEU A 35 0.45 3.29 -0.44
CA LEU A 35 -0.22 4.59 -0.47
C LEU A 35 -0.39 5.13 0.95
N GLY A 36 0.03 6.38 1.13
CA GLY A 36 -0.25 7.17 2.32
C GLY A 36 -1.44 8.10 2.08
N GLN A 37 -1.14 9.40 2.07
CA GLN A 37 -2.16 10.43 1.87
C GLN A 37 -2.55 10.51 0.37
N VAL A 38 -3.85 10.48 0.12
CA VAL A 38 -4.42 10.52 -1.24
C VAL A 38 -5.54 11.55 -1.34
N SER A 39 -5.69 12.12 -2.53
CA SER A 39 -6.93 12.72 -2.97
C SER A 39 -7.77 11.62 -3.64
N TYR A 40 -9.04 11.50 -3.25
CA TYR A 40 -9.95 10.51 -3.80
C TYR A 40 -11.12 11.17 -4.52
N SER A 41 -11.59 10.50 -5.57
CA SER A 41 -12.84 10.84 -6.27
C SER A 41 -13.63 9.56 -6.51
N HIS A 42 -14.86 9.51 -6.00
CA HIS A 42 -15.83 8.46 -6.29
C HIS A 42 -16.73 8.92 -7.44
N LEU A 43 -16.73 8.15 -8.52
CA LEU A 43 -17.48 8.43 -9.74
C LEU A 43 -18.45 7.28 -10.02
N GLU A 44 -19.64 7.62 -10.49
CA GLU A 44 -20.61 6.70 -11.08
C GLU A 44 -21.05 7.30 -12.42
N ASP A 45 -21.01 6.49 -13.50
CA ASP A 45 -21.28 6.96 -14.88
C ASP A 45 -20.43 8.18 -15.28
N ASN A 46 -19.17 8.22 -14.83
CA ASN A 46 -18.21 9.33 -15.00
C ASN A 46 -18.61 10.66 -14.32
N VAL A 47 -19.66 10.68 -13.52
CA VAL A 47 -20.04 11.84 -12.70
C VAL A 47 -19.44 11.69 -11.32
N ALA A 48 -18.68 12.68 -10.87
CA ALA A 48 -18.12 12.70 -9.52
C ALA A 48 -19.24 12.87 -8.49
N LEU A 49 -19.46 11.83 -7.68
CA LEU A 49 -20.45 11.83 -6.60
C LEU A 49 -19.87 12.35 -5.29
N SER A 50 -18.59 12.06 -5.03
CA SER A 50 -17.89 12.50 -3.84
C SER A 50 -16.41 12.67 -4.14
N THR A 51 -15.80 13.69 -3.55
CA THR A 51 -14.37 13.98 -3.65
C THR A 51 -13.83 14.43 -2.32
N GLY A 52 -12.59 14.10 -2.01
CA GLY A 52 -11.96 14.56 -0.78
C GLY A 52 -10.51 14.14 -0.69
N GLN A 53 -9.93 14.38 0.48
CA GLN A 53 -8.61 13.89 0.83
C GLN A 53 -8.71 12.94 2.03
N GLY A 54 -7.83 11.97 2.07
CA GLY A 54 -7.77 11.01 3.17
C GLY A 54 -6.48 10.21 3.22
N MET A 55 -6.36 9.38 4.25
CA MET A 55 -5.24 8.47 4.46
C MET A 55 -5.69 7.04 4.16
N VAL A 56 -4.90 6.30 3.38
CA VAL A 56 -5.07 4.86 3.24
C VAL A 56 -4.54 4.19 4.51
N MET A 57 -5.43 3.60 5.29
CA MET A 57 -5.05 2.94 6.54
C MET A 57 -4.75 1.46 6.33
N GLU A 58 -5.51 0.82 5.44
CA GLU A 58 -5.39 -0.61 5.20
C GLU A 58 -5.84 -0.93 3.78
N VAL A 59 -5.11 -1.85 3.15
CA VAL A 59 -5.50 -2.50 1.90
C VAL A 59 -5.52 -4.00 2.13
N PHE A 60 -6.64 -4.63 1.85
CA PHE A 60 -6.86 -6.04 2.14
C PHE A 60 -7.66 -6.74 1.03
N ALA A 61 -7.73 -8.06 1.12
CA ALA A 61 -8.43 -8.91 0.18
C ALA A 61 -9.34 -9.89 0.95
N ASP A 62 -10.58 -9.48 1.21
CA ASP A 62 -11.60 -10.32 1.84
C ASP A 62 -12.93 -10.24 1.07
N PRO A 63 -13.45 -11.33 0.47
CA PRO A 63 -14.71 -11.32 -0.27
C PRO A 63 -15.96 -10.89 0.52
N GLN A 64 -15.92 -10.88 1.86
CA GLN A 64 -17.06 -10.57 2.72
C GLN A 64 -17.07 -9.15 3.29
N GLN A 65 -16.00 -8.38 3.08
CA GLN A 65 -15.85 -7.05 3.64
C GLN A 65 -15.98 -5.97 2.57
N ALA A 66 -16.38 -4.76 2.95
CA ALA A 66 -16.56 -3.64 2.03
C ALA A 66 -15.33 -2.73 1.99
N THR A 67 -15.12 -2.03 0.87
CA THR A 67 -14.29 -0.81 0.86
C THR A 67 -15.03 0.31 1.57
N LEU A 68 -14.36 1.00 2.50
CA LEU A 68 -14.93 2.08 3.30
C LEU A 68 -14.11 3.37 3.14
N VAL A 69 -14.80 4.47 2.88
CA VAL A 69 -14.25 5.83 2.89
C VAL A 69 -15.08 6.65 3.85
N ALA A 70 -14.53 6.94 5.04
CA ALA A 70 -15.23 7.70 6.07
C ALA A 70 -14.23 8.48 6.93
N ASN A 71 -14.59 9.68 7.37
CA ASN A 71 -13.77 10.52 8.26
C ASN A 71 -12.32 10.71 7.78
N HIS A 72 -12.13 10.94 6.47
CA HIS A 72 -10.80 11.08 5.84
C HIS A 72 -9.92 9.82 5.95
N THR A 73 -10.54 8.66 6.16
CA THR A 73 -9.88 7.36 6.33
C THR A 73 -10.37 6.39 5.27
N LEU A 74 -9.44 5.69 4.62
CA LEU A 74 -9.72 4.72 3.58
C LEU A 74 -9.29 3.33 4.02
N TYR A 75 -10.23 2.39 4.00
CA TYR A 75 -10.01 0.95 4.14
C TYR A 75 -10.40 0.31 2.80
N ILE A 76 -9.41 -0.16 2.04
CA ILE A 76 -9.61 -0.56 0.65
C ILE A 76 -9.60 -2.08 0.56
N ASN A 77 -10.71 -2.64 0.09
CA ASN A 77 -10.79 -4.04 -0.25
C ASN A 77 -10.64 -4.24 -1.77
N VAL A 78 -9.58 -4.92 -2.21
CA VAL A 78 -9.35 -5.16 -3.65
C VAL A 78 -10.41 -6.08 -4.29
N HIS A 79 -11.19 -6.81 -3.48
CA HIS A 79 -12.34 -7.59 -3.95
C HIS A 79 -13.59 -6.76 -4.21
N SER A 80 -13.64 -5.49 -3.78
CA SER A 80 -14.74 -4.57 -4.15
C SER A 80 -14.66 -4.07 -5.59
N PHE A 81 -13.60 -4.42 -6.34
CA PHE A 81 -13.35 -3.91 -7.68
C PHE A 81 -13.02 -5.04 -8.63
N ASP A 82 -13.28 -4.88 -9.92
CA ASP A 82 -12.94 -5.86 -10.95
C ASP A 82 -11.45 -5.79 -11.29
N TYR A 83 -10.95 -4.57 -11.48
CA TYR A 83 -9.56 -4.30 -11.83
C TYR A 83 -9.12 -2.92 -11.33
N LEU A 84 -7.82 -2.66 -11.44
CA LEU A 84 -7.19 -1.37 -11.20
C LEU A 84 -6.53 -0.88 -12.49
N GLU A 85 -6.75 0.37 -12.88
CA GLU A 85 -5.96 1.02 -13.94
C GLU A 85 -4.93 1.95 -13.32
N MET A 86 -3.69 1.81 -13.76
CA MET A 86 -2.64 2.78 -13.50
C MET A 86 -2.65 3.79 -14.64
N GLY A 87 -2.63 5.07 -14.28
CA GLY A 87 -2.59 6.15 -15.25
C GLY A 87 -1.73 7.30 -14.76
N LYS A 88 -1.47 8.24 -15.67
CA LYS A 88 -0.86 9.54 -15.37
C LYS A 88 -1.85 10.65 -15.70
N GLY A 89 -2.02 11.57 -14.77
CA GLY A 89 -2.78 12.79 -14.97
C GLY A 89 -1.95 13.87 -15.68
N ASP A 90 -2.55 15.03 -15.88
CA ASP A 90 -1.85 16.19 -16.41
C ASP A 90 -0.70 16.58 -15.46
N GLY A 91 0.54 16.55 -15.97
CA GLY A 91 1.74 16.84 -15.17
C GLY A 91 2.45 15.63 -14.55
N GLU A 92 2.29 14.43 -15.12
CA GLU A 92 2.97 13.18 -14.71
C GLU A 92 2.56 12.63 -13.34
N GLN A 93 1.54 13.20 -12.70
CA GLN A 93 1.05 12.68 -11.42
C GLN A 93 0.35 11.32 -11.63
N SER A 94 0.88 10.27 -11.01
CA SER A 94 0.27 8.95 -11.05
C SER A 94 -1.12 8.96 -10.42
N HIS A 95 -2.05 8.22 -11.01
CA HIS A 95 -3.35 7.94 -10.40
C HIS A 95 -3.69 6.46 -10.55
N PHE A 96 -4.53 5.98 -9.64
CA PHE A 96 -5.02 4.62 -9.60
C PHE A 96 -6.53 4.64 -9.64
N ASP A 97 -7.10 4.05 -10.69
CA ASP A 97 -8.54 3.92 -10.87
C ASP A 97 -8.96 2.50 -10.49
N LEU A 98 -9.61 2.34 -9.34
CA LEU A 98 -10.25 1.08 -8.97
C LEU A 98 -11.65 1.05 -9.57
N VAL A 99 -11.93 0.09 -10.43
CA VAL A 99 -13.16 0.06 -11.26
C VAL A 99 -14.01 -1.15 -10.92
N GLN A 100 -15.32 -0.91 -10.80
CA GLN A 100 -16.35 -1.95 -10.69
C GLN A 100 -17.56 -1.53 -11.51
N ASP A 101 -17.91 -2.26 -12.57
CA ASP A 101 -18.99 -1.89 -13.49
C ASP A 101 -18.88 -0.42 -13.97
N ASN A 102 -19.86 0.44 -13.63
CA ASN A 102 -19.89 1.87 -13.95
C ASN A 102 -19.38 2.77 -12.82
N ARG A 103 -18.87 2.17 -11.73
CA ARG A 103 -18.30 2.85 -10.57
C ARG A 103 -16.80 2.87 -10.63
N ARG A 104 -16.23 3.98 -10.17
CA ARG A 104 -14.79 4.17 -10.10
C ARG A 104 -14.41 4.91 -8.85
N LEU A 105 -13.44 4.37 -8.12
CA LEU A 105 -12.72 5.09 -7.09
C LEU A 105 -11.35 5.46 -7.64
N ARG A 106 -11.16 6.75 -7.95
CA ARG A 106 -9.86 7.29 -8.36
C ARG A 106 -9.08 7.73 -7.14
N LEU A 107 -7.83 7.31 -7.03
CA LEU A 107 -6.88 7.71 -6.02
C LEU A 107 -5.69 8.42 -6.66
N VAL A 108 -5.35 9.58 -6.12
CA VAL A 108 -4.18 10.36 -6.55
C VAL A 108 -3.28 10.54 -5.32
N PRO A 109 -2.06 9.97 -5.30
CA PRO A 109 -1.12 10.19 -4.21
C PRO A 109 -0.78 11.67 -4.06
N LEU A 110 -0.85 12.17 -2.82
CA LEU A 110 -0.46 13.54 -2.46
C LEU A 110 0.97 13.62 -1.93
N SER A 111 1.48 12.51 -1.39
CA SER A 111 2.86 12.40 -0.94
C SER A 111 3.76 11.83 -2.04
N ASP A 112 5.03 12.24 -2.00
CA ASP A 112 6.09 11.60 -2.76
C ASP A 112 6.50 10.31 -2.04
N PRO A 113 6.26 9.12 -2.62
CA PRO A 113 6.56 7.85 -1.96
C PRO A 113 8.04 7.69 -1.60
N ILE A 114 8.95 8.37 -2.31
CA ILE A 114 10.39 8.35 -1.99
C ILE A 114 10.65 9.07 -0.67
N LYS A 115 9.99 10.21 -0.43
CA LYS A 115 10.14 10.99 0.80
C LYS A 115 9.50 10.29 2.00
N ASP A 116 8.35 9.66 1.80
CA ASP A 116 7.66 8.93 2.86
C ASP A 116 8.40 7.65 3.27
N HIS A 117 8.99 6.94 2.30
CA HIS A 117 9.83 5.77 2.62
C HIS A 117 11.11 6.16 3.38
N LEU A 118 11.73 7.29 3.01
CA LEU A 118 12.91 7.81 3.73
C LEU A 118 12.55 8.20 5.17
N SER A 119 11.43 8.90 5.40
CA SER A 119 11.01 9.30 6.74
C SER A 119 10.69 8.09 7.64
N ARG A 120 10.03 7.05 7.09
CA ARG A 120 9.74 5.81 7.82
C ARG A 120 11.02 5.06 8.22
N SER A 121 12.00 4.98 7.31
CA SER A 121 13.28 4.32 7.59
C SER A 121 14.09 5.01 8.70
N VAL A 122 14.09 6.34 8.73
CA VAL A 122 14.78 7.13 9.77
C VAL A 122 14.10 6.94 11.13
N ASN A 123 12.77 6.92 11.18
CA ASN A 123 12.03 6.70 12.42
C ASN A 123 12.28 5.31 13.01
N THR A 124 12.36 4.26 12.18
CA THR A 124 12.67 2.89 12.64
C THR A 124 14.10 2.81 13.20
N ALA A 125 15.09 3.33 12.48
CA ALA A 125 16.48 3.29 12.93
C ALA A 125 16.69 4.07 14.24
N ALA A 126 16.05 5.24 14.38
CA ALA A 126 16.10 6.02 15.61
C ALA A 126 15.45 5.29 16.79
N PHE A 127 14.30 4.64 16.56
CA PHE A 127 13.63 3.84 17.57
C PHE A 127 14.48 2.63 18.01
N GLU A 128 15.07 1.90 17.06
CA GLU A 128 15.97 0.77 17.34
C GLU A 128 17.20 1.20 18.16
N ALA A 129 17.79 2.36 17.84
CA ALA A 129 18.91 2.90 18.61
C ALA A 129 18.51 3.24 20.06
N MET A 130 17.35 3.86 20.26
CA MET A 130 16.84 4.13 21.62
C MET A 130 16.59 2.85 22.43
N VAL A 131 16.07 1.80 21.78
CA VAL A 131 15.86 0.49 22.43
C VAL A 131 17.20 -0.16 22.78
N ALA A 132 18.18 -0.13 21.87
CA ALA A 132 19.51 -0.68 22.12
C ALA A 132 20.20 0.03 23.29
N ASP A 133 20.16 1.37 23.33
CA ASP A 133 20.74 2.17 24.41
C ASP A 133 20.06 1.88 25.75
N ALA A 134 18.72 1.80 25.79
CA ALA A 134 17.98 1.50 27.01
C ALA A 134 18.28 0.09 27.55
N LEU A 135 18.39 -0.90 26.67
CA LEU A 135 18.76 -2.27 27.04
C LEU A 135 20.22 -2.34 27.52
N SER A 136 21.15 -1.64 26.86
CA SER A 136 22.55 -1.57 27.28
C SER A 136 22.69 -0.94 28.67
N ALA A 137 22.00 0.18 28.91
CA ALA A 137 22.00 0.84 30.22
C ALA A 137 21.41 -0.06 31.32
N SER A 138 20.39 -0.86 31.01
CA SER A 138 19.83 -1.84 31.95
C SER A 138 20.82 -2.96 32.29
N TRP A 139 21.61 -3.42 31.31
CA TRP A 139 22.64 -4.43 31.55
C TRP A 139 23.81 -3.87 32.38
N ASP A 140 24.27 -2.66 32.09
CA ASP A 140 25.33 -2.00 32.85
C ASP A 140 24.92 -1.78 34.33
N ALA A 141 23.65 -1.42 34.58
CA ALA A 141 23.14 -1.24 35.94
C ALA A 141 23.08 -2.55 36.75
N CYS A 142 22.80 -3.70 36.12
CA CYS A 142 22.83 -5.00 36.80
C CYS A 142 24.26 -5.46 37.12
N LEU A 143 25.24 -5.14 36.27
CA LEU A 143 26.64 -5.54 36.46
C LEU A 143 27.36 -4.74 37.56
N ASP A 144 26.83 -3.60 37.95
CA ASP A 144 27.36 -2.78 39.05
C ASP A 144 26.78 -3.16 40.43
N ASP A 145 25.66 -3.89 40.49
CA ASP A 145 25.05 -4.36 41.76
C ASP A 145 25.76 -5.63 42.33
N ASP A 146 26.44 -6.40 41.47
CA ASP A 146 27.18 -7.62 41.85
C ASP A 146 28.58 -7.34 42.44
N ARG A 147 29.02 -6.07 42.55
CA ARG A 147 30.35 -5.72 43.08
C ARG A 147 30.40 -5.34 44.57
N ASN A 148 29.28 -5.46 45.29
CA ASN A 148 29.20 -5.08 46.71
C ASN A 148 29.16 -6.27 47.70
N PHE A 149 29.55 -7.48 47.29
CA PHE A 149 29.49 -8.70 48.13
C PHE A 149 30.86 -9.28 48.56
N PHE A 150 31.92 -8.48 48.58
CA PHE A 150 33.19 -8.89 49.22
C PHE A 150 33.87 -7.72 49.94
N GLU A 151 33.40 -7.42 51.15
CA GLU A 151 34.23 -6.88 52.25
C GLU A 151 33.91 -7.62 53.56
#